data_AF-A0A2H1KWF0-F1
#
_entry.id   AF-A0A2H1KWF0-F1
#
_cell.length_a   1.000
_cell.length_b   1.000
_cell.length_c   1.000
_cell.angle_alpha   90.00
_cell.angle_beta   90.00
_cell.angle_gamma   90.00
#
_symmetry.space_group_name_H-M   'P 1'
#
loop_
_entity.id
_entity.type
_entity.pdbx_description
1 polymer ?
#
loop_
_entity_poly.entity_id
_entity_poly.type
_entity_poly.pdbx_seq_one_letter_code
_entity_poly.pdbx_strand_id
1 'polypeptide(L)'
;MCMAESSSSRPDDRAIGELVKSARGSTAQTAVAKAMKELGHKWSQATVWAVEKGDRALKLAEGRDLAMILGVSVLDLLEDQAGSDAYVWTRRELAEGGRSADQLIDALVEWSARRERLFNAGKWLEDPSNRQQIPESKRDALSREVLDFANMTLKDIVDVVLSNGWDNGRIEDLATGEESPVDMELALDIRLLRDDWKQLPDPENDARHQQMMEDVFRSTEVRDGFDPEES
;
A
#
# COMPACT_ATOMS: atom_id res chain seq x y z
N MET A 1 21.70 46.24 -26.66
CA MET A 1 20.99 45.48 -25.61
C MET A 1 21.27 44.02 -25.90
N CYS A 2 22.33 43.47 -25.31
CA CYS A 2 22.68 42.06 -25.49
C CYS A 2 21.74 41.23 -24.64
N MET A 3 20.94 40.37 -25.28
CA MET A 3 20.23 39.33 -24.56
C MET A 3 21.29 38.35 -24.04
N ALA A 4 21.34 38.19 -22.72
CA ALA A 4 22.12 37.13 -22.11
C ALA A 4 21.52 35.80 -22.56
N GLU A 5 22.30 35.03 -23.30
CA GLU A 5 22.02 33.63 -23.56
C GLU A 5 21.92 32.92 -22.20
N SER A 6 20.74 32.42 -21.85
CA SER A 6 20.61 31.42 -20.80
C SER A 6 21.35 30.18 -21.26
N SER A 7 22.63 30.09 -20.90
CA SER A 7 23.44 28.89 -21.13
C SER A 7 22.77 27.75 -20.36
N SER A 8 22.10 26.86 -21.09
CA SER A 8 21.77 25.50 -20.64
C SER A 8 23.09 24.80 -20.29
N SER A 9 23.60 25.04 -19.08
CA SER A 9 24.76 24.33 -18.57
C SER A 9 24.33 22.88 -18.37
N ARG A 10 25.01 21.94 -19.04
CA ARG A 10 24.85 20.53 -18.72
C ARG A 10 25.15 20.34 -17.23
N PRO A 11 24.41 19.48 -16.52
CA PRO A 11 24.71 19.18 -15.12
C PRO A 11 26.17 18.72 -15.05
N ASP A 12 27.00 19.43 -14.30
CA ASP A 12 28.36 18.99 -14.04
C ASP A 12 28.34 17.93 -12.92
N ASP A 13 29.40 17.13 -12.81
CA ASP A 13 29.49 16.06 -11.82
C ASP A 13 29.34 16.59 -10.38
N ARG A 14 29.64 17.87 -10.14
CA ARG A 14 29.48 18.53 -8.84
C ARG A 14 28.01 18.78 -8.51
N ALA A 15 27.21 19.27 -9.45
CA ALA A 15 25.77 19.45 -9.28
C ALA A 15 25.08 18.10 -9.00
N ILE A 16 25.46 17.06 -9.76
CA ILE A 16 24.99 15.69 -9.54
C ILE A 16 25.39 15.20 -8.15
N GLY A 17 26.63 15.48 -7.72
CA GLY A 17 27.12 15.12 -6.38
C GLY A 17 26.32 15.75 -5.24
N GLU A 18 25.98 17.04 -5.33
CA GLU A 18 25.16 17.73 -4.32
C GLU A 18 23.72 17.18 -4.31
N LEU A 19 23.15 16.85 -5.47
CA LEU A 19 21.85 16.18 -5.57
C LEU A 19 21.84 14.82 -4.88
N VAL A 20 22.87 13.99 -5.13
CA VAL A 20 23.03 12.68 -4.48
C VAL A 20 23.16 12.85 -2.96
N LYS A 21 23.92 13.84 -2.50
CA LYS A 21 24.10 14.12 -1.08
C LYS A 21 22.79 14.59 -0.42
N SER A 22 22.04 15.43 -1.11
CA SER A 22 20.72 15.91 -0.67
C SER A 22 19.74 14.74 -0.57
N ALA A 23 19.62 13.93 -1.62
CA ALA A 23 18.75 12.75 -1.67
C ALA A 23 19.12 11.70 -0.62
N ARG A 24 20.41 11.56 -0.26
CA ARG A 24 20.84 10.68 0.84
C ARG A 24 20.36 11.15 2.20
N GLY A 25 20.26 12.47 2.42
CA GLY A 25 19.88 13.05 3.71
C GLY A 25 20.74 12.52 4.87
N SER A 26 20.08 11.99 5.89
CA SER A 26 20.69 11.43 7.10
C SER A 26 21.23 10.00 6.93
N THR A 27 20.94 9.33 5.80
CA THR A 27 21.41 7.96 5.55
C THR A 27 22.93 7.92 5.51
N ALA A 28 23.56 7.01 6.25
CA ALA A 28 25.02 6.91 6.28
C ALA A 28 25.60 6.50 4.92
N GLN A 29 26.72 7.11 4.51
CA GLN A 29 27.41 6.75 3.26
C GLN A 29 27.81 5.26 3.20
N THR A 30 28.15 4.67 4.34
CA THR A 30 28.45 3.23 4.45
C THR A 30 27.24 2.35 4.14
N ALA A 31 26.03 2.79 4.50
CA ALA A 31 24.79 2.08 4.20
C ALA A 31 24.47 2.13 2.70
N VAL A 32 24.59 3.31 2.07
CA VAL A 32 24.43 3.46 0.61
C VAL A 32 25.45 2.60 -0.14
N ALA A 33 26.71 2.63 0.28
CA ALA A 33 27.76 1.80 -0.33
C ALA A 33 27.46 0.30 -0.21
N LYS A 34 26.92 -0.15 0.94
CA LYS A 34 26.53 -1.53 1.15
C LYS A 34 25.40 -1.94 0.20
N ALA A 35 24.33 -1.13 0.11
CA ALA A 35 23.21 -1.39 -0.79
C ALA A 35 23.67 -1.45 -2.26
N MET A 36 24.53 -0.52 -2.69
CA MET A 36 25.11 -0.55 -4.04
C MET A 36 25.96 -1.81 -4.30
N LYS A 37 26.69 -2.32 -3.30
CA LYS A 37 27.42 -3.60 -3.41
C LYS A 37 26.50 -4.80 -3.56
N GLU A 38 25.37 -4.81 -2.86
CA GLU A 38 24.37 -5.88 -2.96
C GLU A 38 23.76 -5.93 -4.37
N LEU A 39 23.69 -4.79 -5.07
CA LEU A 39 23.32 -4.69 -6.48
C LEU A 39 24.48 -4.96 -7.46
N GLY A 40 25.64 -5.40 -6.97
CA GLY A 40 26.79 -5.80 -7.79
C GLY A 40 27.77 -4.67 -8.14
N HIS A 41 27.57 -3.45 -7.65
CA HIS A 41 28.50 -2.35 -7.88
C HIS A 41 29.69 -2.39 -6.93
N LYS A 42 30.89 -2.07 -7.43
CA LYS A 42 32.12 -2.02 -6.60
C LYS A 42 32.22 -0.72 -5.80
N TRP A 43 31.18 -0.39 -5.05
CA TRP A 43 31.11 0.84 -4.27
C TRP A 43 31.71 0.66 -2.88
N SER A 44 32.33 1.71 -2.36
CA SER A 44 32.79 1.82 -0.99
C SER A 44 32.27 3.14 -0.41
N GLN A 45 32.42 3.37 0.90
CA GLN A 45 32.11 4.68 1.48
C GLN A 45 32.88 5.80 0.75
N ALA A 46 34.15 5.57 0.41
CA ALA A 46 34.96 6.53 -0.36
C ALA A 46 34.38 6.79 -1.77
N THR A 47 33.76 5.78 -2.38
CA THR A 47 33.08 5.94 -3.68
C THR A 47 31.87 6.85 -3.56
N VAL A 48 31.06 6.67 -2.51
CA VAL A 48 29.90 7.53 -2.23
C VAL A 48 30.37 8.96 -2.00
N TRP A 49 31.38 9.16 -1.16
CA TRP A 49 31.96 10.48 -0.90
C TRP A 49 32.50 11.15 -2.17
N ALA A 50 33.22 10.41 -3.03
CA ALA A 50 33.77 10.95 -4.27
C ALA A 50 32.68 11.35 -5.29
N VAL A 51 31.57 10.59 -5.33
CA VAL A 51 30.40 10.97 -6.14
C VAL A 51 29.75 12.23 -5.56
N GLU A 52 29.52 12.29 -4.24
CA GLU A 52 28.93 13.47 -3.58
C GLU A 52 29.77 14.74 -3.73
N LYS A 53 31.08 14.61 -3.91
CA LYS A 53 31.98 15.74 -4.17
C LYS A 53 32.07 16.13 -5.64
N GLY A 54 31.55 15.31 -6.55
CA GLY A 54 31.75 15.45 -7.99
C GLY A 54 33.17 15.08 -8.44
N ASP A 55 33.99 14.49 -7.57
CA ASP A 55 35.34 14.01 -7.92
C ASP A 55 35.29 12.73 -8.77
N ARG A 56 34.15 12.03 -8.73
CA ARG A 56 33.88 10.83 -9.52
C ARG A 56 32.52 10.95 -10.21
N ALA A 57 32.52 10.89 -11.53
CA ALA A 57 31.31 10.82 -12.34
C ALA A 57 30.43 9.62 -11.96
N LEU A 58 29.13 9.86 -11.84
CA LEU A 58 28.12 8.82 -11.63
C LEU A 58 27.74 8.21 -12.99
N LYS A 59 28.05 6.93 -13.20
CA LYS A 59 27.69 6.26 -14.46
C LYS A 59 26.17 6.05 -14.49
N LEU A 60 25.54 6.13 -15.66
CA LEU A 60 24.09 5.97 -15.82
C LEU A 60 23.54 4.69 -15.18
N ALA A 61 24.23 3.55 -15.37
CA ALA A 61 23.84 2.28 -14.76
C ALA A 61 23.89 2.35 -13.22
N GLU A 62 24.88 3.02 -12.65
CA GLU A 62 24.99 3.24 -11.20
C GLU A 62 23.92 4.24 -10.74
N GLY A 63 23.64 5.29 -11.52
CA GLY A 63 22.68 6.33 -11.19
C GLY A 63 21.25 5.81 -11.10
N ARG A 64 20.87 4.86 -11.95
CA ARG A 64 19.58 4.15 -11.85
C ARG A 64 19.41 3.44 -10.51
N ASP A 65 20.40 2.63 -10.15
CA ASP A 65 20.35 1.80 -8.96
C ASP A 65 20.50 2.65 -7.69
N LEU A 66 21.33 3.69 -7.75
CA LEU A 66 21.47 4.67 -6.68
C LEU A 66 20.16 5.44 -6.46
N ALA A 67 19.50 5.91 -7.52
CA ALA A 67 18.22 6.61 -7.41
C ALA A 67 17.16 5.73 -6.72
N MET A 68 17.10 4.44 -7.08
CA MET A 68 16.23 3.46 -6.42
C MET A 68 16.55 3.32 -4.92
N ILE A 69 17.82 3.21 -4.54
CA ILE A 69 18.25 3.12 -3.13
C ILE A 69 17.89 4.38 -2.35
N LEU A 70 18.03 5.55 -2.97
CA LEU A 70 17.76 6.84 -2.36
C LEU A 70 16.27 7.24 -2.41
N GLY A 71 15.42 6.43 -3.05
CA GLY A 71 13.99 6.70 -3.17
C GLY A 71 13.64 7.87 -4.10
N VAL A 72 14.54 8.23 -5.01
CA VAL A 72 14.36 9.32 -6.00
C VAL A 72 14.34 8.78 -7.43
N SER A 73 13.95 9.61 -8.40
CA SER A 73 14.05 9.28 -9.82
C SER A 73 15.44 9.63 -10.36
N VAL A 74 15.87 8.96 -11.45
CA VAL A 74 17.13 9.30 -12.13
C VAL A 74 17.12 10.74 -12.66
N LEU A 75 15.95 11.25 -13.03
CA LEU A 75 15.81 12.63 -13.49
C LEU A 75 16.06 13.63 -12.35
N ASP A 76 15.71 13.27 -11.11
CA ASP A 76 15.94 14.12 -9.94
C ASP A 76 17.45 14.30 -9.65
N LEU A 77 18.28 13.37 -10.13
CA LEU A 77 19.75 13.46 -10.07
C LEU A 77 20.37 14.21 -11.25
N LEU A 78 19.57 14.57 -12.26
CA LEU A 78 20.02 15.20 -13.51
C LEU A 78 19.47 16.62 -13.68
N GLU A 79 18.36 16.98 -13.04
CA GLU A 79 17.78 18.32 -13.17
C GLU A 79 18.51 19.31 -12.26
N ASP A 80 19.04 20.37 -12.89
CA ASP A 80 19.51 21.57 -12.20
C ASP A 80 18.36 22.12 -11.34
N GLN A 81 18.58 22.23 -10.03
CA GLN A 81 17.58 22.63 -9.03
C GLN A 81 17.27 24.13 -9.10
N ALA A 82 17.02 24.65 -10.31
CA ALA A 82 16.31 25.90 -10.50
C ALA A 82 14.77 25.71 -10.40
N GLY A 83 14.29 24.46 -10.28
CA GLY A 83 12.87 24.14 -10.22
C GLY A 83 12.38 23.77 -8.81
N SER A 84 12.17 24.78 -7.96
CA SER A 84 11.29 24.83 -6.77
C SER A 84 11.30 23.60 -5.85
N ASP A 85 11.68 23.79 -4.57
CA ASP A 85 11.50 22.80 -3.49
C ASP A 85 10.13 22.10 -3.50
N ALA A 86 9.08 22.79 -3.99
CA ALA A 86 7.75 22.22 -4.18
C ALA A 86 7.69 21.07 -5.20
N TYR A 87 8.46 21.10 -6.29
CA TYR A 87 8.49 20.03 -7.29
C TYR A 87 9.12 18.75 -6.74
N VAL A 88 10.27 18.88 -6.08
CA VAL A 88 10.96 17.75 -5.44
C VAL A 88 10.08 17.13 -4.34
N TRP A 89 9.47 17.97 -3.49
CA TRP A 89 8.50 17.52 -2.50
C TRP A 89 7.32 16.78 -3.15
N THR A 90 6.68 17.39 -4.15
CA THR A 90 5.52 16.78 -4.84
C THR A 90 5.86 15.42 -5.46
N ARG A 91 7.04 15.30 -6.09
CA ARG A 91 7.49 14.04 -6.70
C ARG A 91 7.77 12.96 -5.66
N ARG A 92 8.33 13.34 -4.52
CA ARG A 92 8.54 12.44 -3.38
C ARG A 92 7.22 11.94 -2.82
N GLU A 93 6.26 12.84 -2.56
CA GLU A 93 4.93 12.48 -2.07
C GLU A 93 4.19 11.55 -3.04
N LEU A 94 4.27 11.81 -4.35
CA LEU A 94 3.70 10.92 -5.37
C LEU A 94 4.34 9.52 -5.34
N ALA A 95 5.65 9.43 -5.14
CA ALA A 95 6.35 8.16 -5.05
C ALA A 95 6.04 7.42 -3.75
N GLU A 96 5.91 8.13 -2.63
CA GLU A 96 5.48 7.58 -1.34
C GLU A 96 4.04 7.06 -1.41
N GLY A 97 3.11 7.83 -1.98
CA GLY A 97 1.74 7.39 -2.22
C GLY A 97 1.67 6.13 -3.11
N GLY A 98 2.48 6.05 -4.16
CA GLY A 98 2.60 4.84 -4.99
C GLY A 98 3.06 3.62 -4.18
N ARG A 99 4.08 3.76 -3.34
CA ARG A 99 4.55 2.67 -2.46
C ARG A 99 3.49 2.24 -1.45
N SER A 100 2.76 3.17 -0.87
CA SER A 100 1.66 2.86 0.05
C SER A 100 0.52 2.13 -0.65
N ALA A 101 0.20 2.48 -1.90
CA ALA A 101 -0.79 1.77 -2.70
C ALA A 101 -0.35 0.33 -3.00
N ASP A 102 0.91 0.12 -3.39
CA ASP A 102 1.47 -1.22 -3.62
C ASP A 102 1.41 -2.08 -2.35
N GLN A 103 1.78 -1.52 -1.20
CA GLN A 103 1.70 -2.21 0.10
C GLN A 103 0.26 -2.59 0.47
N LEU A 104 -0.72 -1.72 0.18
CA LEU A 104 -2.13 -2.03 0.39
C LEU A 104 -2.59 -3.17 -0.53
N ILE A 105 -2.19 -3.14 -1.81
CA ILE A 105 -2.49 -4.22 -2.76
C ILE A 105 -1.93 -5.55 -2.26
N ASP A 106 -0.66 -5.58 -1.85
CA ASP A 106 -0.02 -6.79 -1.32
C ASP A 106 -0.75 -7.31 -0.07
N ALA A 107 -1.15 -6.41 0.84
CA ALA A 107 -1.91 -6.77 2.03
C ALA A 107 -3.29 -7.35 1.68
N LEU A 108 -3.98 -6.79 0.68
CA LEU A 108 -5.27 -7.28 0.19
C LEU A 108 -5.16 -8.64 -0.50
N VAL A 109 -4.11 -8.86 -1.29
CA VAL A 109 -3.82 -10.16 -1.92
C VAL A 109 -3.53 -11.22 -0.86
N GLU A 110 -2.72 -10.90 0.14
CA GLU A 110 -2.43 -11.85 1.22
C GLU A 110 -3.67 -12.13 2.08
N TRP A 111 -4.49 -11.11 2.35
CA TRP A 111 -5.76 -11.29 3.04
C TRP A 111 -6.71 -12.21 2.26
N SER A 112 -6.90 -11.99 0.95
CA SER A 112 -7.80 -12.80 0.13
C SER A 112 -7.33 -14.26 0.08
N ALA A 113 -6.02 -14.49 -0.04
CA ALA A 113 -5.42 -15.82 0.03
C ALA A 113 -5.66 -16.50 1.40
N ARG A 114 -5.61 -15.76 2.51
CA ARG A 114 -5.94 -16.30 3.85
C ARG A 114 -7.42 -16.62 3.98
N ARG A 115 -8.29 -15.76 3.48
CA ARG A 115 -9.74 -15.98 3.47
C ARG A 115 -10.09 -17.24 2.68
N GLU A 116 -9.50 -17.44 1.50
CA GLU A 116 -9.71 -18.65 0.70
C GLU A 116 -9.23 -19.91 1.41
N ARG A 117 -8.06 -19.87 2.07
CA ARG A 117 -7.58 -20.99 2.91
C ARG A 117 -8.57 -21.34 4.02
N LEU A 118 -9.14 -20.35 4.69
CA LEU A 118 -10.14 -20.56 5.74
C LEU A 118 -11.47 -21.07 5.18
N PHE A 119 -11.89 -20.58 4.01
CA PHE A 119 -13.07 -21.11 3.32
C PHE A 119 -12.90 -22.60 2.98
N ASN A 120 -11.73 -22.99 2.46
CA ASN A 120 -11.41 -24.39 2.19
C ASN A 120 -11.29 -25.22 3.47
N ALA A 121 -10.76 -24.66 4.55
CA ALA A 121 -10.76 -25.30 5.86
C ALA A 121 -12.19 -25.51 6.39
N GLY A 122 -13.09 -24.55 6.19
CA GLY A 122 -14.52 -24.68 6.49
C GLY A 122 -15.15 -25.88 5.78
N LYS A 123 -14.94 -26.00 4.47
CA LYS A 123 -15.39 -27.18 3.69
C LYS A 123 -14.78 -28.48 4.19
N TRP A 124 -13.50 -28.48 4.57
CA TRP A 124 -12.85 -29.66 5.14
C TRP A 124 -13.51 -30.09 6.46
N LEU A 125 -13.97 -29.13 7.28
CA LEU A 125 -14.69 -29.37 8.54
C LEU A 125 -16.11 -29.90 8.38
N GLU A 126 -16.72 -29.75 7.19
CA GLU A 126 -18.05 -30.29 6.89
C GLU A 126 -18.04 -31.83 6.80
N ASP A 127 -16.89 -32.44 6.48
CA ASP A 127 -16.72 -33.89 6.50
C ASP A 127 -16.77 -34.43 7.95
N PRO A 128 -17.72 -35.32 8.28
CA PRO A 128 -17.83 -35.90 9.62
C PRO A 128 -16.54 -36.58 10.11
N SER A 129 -15.76 -37.19 9.22
CA SER A 129 -14.51 -37.90 9.53
C SER A 129 -13.41 -36.94 9.97
N ASN A 130 -13.38 -35.74 9.39
CA ASN A 130 -12.44 -34.68 9.73
C ASN A 130 -12.88 -33.96 11.01
N ARG A 131 -14.19 -33.72 11.15
CA ARG A 131 -14.77 -33.09 12.34
C ARG A 131 -14.51 -33.91 13.62
N GLN A 132 -14.49 -35.24 13.52
CA GLN A 132 -14.17 -36.12 14.64
C GLN A 132 -12.74 -35.96 15.16
N GLN A 133 -11.80 -35.48 14.33
CA GLN A 133 -10.41 -35.22 14.73
C GLN A 133 -10.26 -34.00 15.64
N ILE A 134 -11.30 -33.17 15.75
CA ILE A 134 -11.31 -31.98 16.61
C ILE A 134 -12.00 -32.32 17.93
N PRO A 135 -11.47 -31.85 19.08
CA PRO A 135 -12.13 -32.01 20.37
C PRO A 135 -13.56 -31.48 20.32
N GLU A 136 -14.52 -32.27 20.82
CA GLU A 136 -15.95 -31.95 20.72
C GLU A 136 -16.30 -30.58 21.30
N SER A 137 -15.68 -30.21 22.42
CA SER A 137 -15.84 -28.90 23.07
C SER A 137 -15.40 -27.70 22.22
N LYS A 138 -14.63 -27.93 21.14
CA LYS A 138 -14.08 -26.88 20.26
C LYS A 138 -14.69 -26.88 18.87
N ARG A 139 -15.43 -27.92 18.47
CA ARG A 139 -15.94 -28.08 17.10
C ARG A 139 -16.82 -26.91 16.68
N ASP A 140 -17.81 -26.57 17.50
CA ASP A 140 -18.81 -25.57 17.12
C ASP A 140 -18.26 -24.14 17.19
N ALA A 141 -17.36 -23.86 18.14
CA ALA A 141 -16.65 -22.59 18.21
C ALA A 141 -15.74 -22.40 16.99
N LEU A 142 -14.94 -23.42 16.66
CA LEU A 142 -14.02 -23.37 15.53
C LEU A 142 -14.76 -23.26 14.19
N SER A 143 -15.83 -24.06 13.98
CA SER A 143 -16.65 -23.98 12.78
C SER A 143 -17.25 -22.59 12.61
N ARG A 144 -17.75 -21.98 13.70
CA ARG A 144 -18.29 -20.62 13.66
C ARG A 144 -17.22 -19.58 13.31
N GLU A 145 -16.09 -19.59 14.01
CA GLU A 145 -15.00 -18.64 13.76
C GLU A 145 -14.45 -18.73 12.32
N VAL A 146 -14.29 -19.95 11.80
CA VAL A 146 -13.83 -20.18 10.43
C VAL A 146 -14.85 -19.67 9.41
N LEU A 147 -16.14 -19.95 9.61
CA LEU A 147 -17.20 -19.49 8.71
C LEU A 147 -17.40 -17.98 8.78
N ASP A 148 -17.36 -17.39 9.98
CA ASP A 148 -17.48 -15.95 10.17
C ASP A 148 -16.38 -15.23 9.41
N PHE A 149 -15.12 -15.63 9.59
CA PHE A 149 -13.99 -15.01 8.89
C PHE A 149 -14.00 -15.28 7.37
N ALA A 150 -14.29 -16.51 6.95
CA ALA A 150 -14.34 -16.86 5.53
C ALA A 150 -15.43 -16.07 4.77
N ASN A 151 -16.50 -15.68 5.47
CA ASN A 151 -17.61 -14.93 4.90
C ASN A 151 -17.44 -13.41 4.99
N MET A 152 -16.44 -12.89 5.70
CA MET A 152 -16.14 -11.46 5.74
C MET A 152 -15.83 -10.95 4.33
N THR A 153 -16.54 -9.91 3.92
CA THR A 153 -16.26 -9.15 2.71
C THR A 153 -15.11 -8.17 2.95
N LEU A 154 -14.57 -7.60 1.88
CA LEU A 154 -13.63 -6.49 2.01
C LEU A 154 -14.29 -5.30 2.74
N LYS A 155 -15.58 -5.07 2.49
CA LYS A 155 -16.37 -4.05 3.18
C LYS A 155 -16.47 -4.30 4.67
N ASP A 156 -16.72 -5.53 5.12
CA ASP A 156 -16.78 -5.87 6.55
C ASP A 156 -15.44 -5.59 7.24
N ILE A 157 -14.32 -5.80 6.54
CA ILE A 157 -12.98 -5.54 7.08
C ILE A 157 -12.70 -4.06 7.16
N VAL A 158 -12.97 -3.33 6.09
CA VAL A 158 -12.80 -1.89 6.09
C VAL A 158 -13.73 -1.27 7.14
N ASP A 159 -14.97 -1.75 7.27
CA ASP A 159 -15.88 -1.33 8.32
C ASP A 159 -15.31 -1.66 9.70
N VAL A 160 -14.79 -2.86 9.97
CA VAL A 160 -14.14 -3.20 11.25
C VAL A 160 -12.93 -2.31 11.55
N VAL A 161 -12.09 -2.05 10.55
CA VAL A 161 -10.92 -1.15 10.66
C VAL A 161 -11.36 0.29 10.95
N LEU A 162 -12.47 0.73 10.36
CA LEU A 162 -13.00 2.09 10.49
C LEU A 162 -14.00 2.24 11.65
N SER A 163 -14.55 1.15 12.19
CA SER A 163 -15.58 1.12 13.23
C SER A 163 -15.04 0.81 14.61
N ASN A 164 -13.90 0.11 14.73
CA ASN A 164 -13.30 -0.24 16.01
C ASN A 164 -11.99 0.52 16.22
N GLY A 165 -12.04 1.54 17.07
CA GLY A 165 -10.93 1.96 17.93
C GLY A 165 -9.53 1.79 17.36
N TRP A 166 -9.26 2.30 16.15
CA TRP A 166 -7.91 2.81 15.90
C TRP A 166 -7.73 3.89 16.94
N ASP A 167 -6.88 3.57 17.91
CA ASP A 167 -6.43 4.46 18.95
C ASP A 167 -6.20 5.84 18.31
N ASN A 168 -7.10 6.79 18.56
CA ASN A 168 -6.90 8.17 18.10
C ASN A 168 -5.52 8.65 18.59
N GLY A 169 -4.99 8.07 19.69
CA GLY A 169 -3.63 8.23 20.16
C GLY A 169 -2.54 7.82 19.17
N ARG A 170 -2.70 6.77 18.34
CA ARG A 170 -1.71 6.43 17.29
C ARG A 170 -1.77 7.39 16.10
N ILE A 171 -2.95 7.93 15.78
CA ILE A 171 -3.09 8.97 14.75
C ILE A 171 -2.55 10.31 15.28
N GLU A 172 -2.78 10.62 16.55
CA GLU A 172 -2.24 11.79 17.25
C GLU A 172 -0.72 11.67 17.48
N ASP A 173 -0.18 10.50 17.81
CA ASP A 173 1.28 10.24 17.90
C ASP A 173 1.95 10.36 16.53
N LEU A 174 1.27 9.91 15.48
CA LEU A 174 1.69 10.15 14.10
C LEU A 174 1.60 11.63 13.74
N ALA A 175 0.71 12.43 14.33
CA ALA A 175 0.51 13.85 14.03
C ALA A 175 1.35 14.81 14.92
N THR A 176 1.85 14.36 16.07
CA THR A 176 2.53 15.20 17.08
C THR A 176 4.03 15.01 17.15
N GLY A 177 4.61 14.08 16.39
CA GLY A 177 6.06 14.02 16.20
C GLY A 177 6.58 15.32 15.58
N GLU A 178 7.67 15.90 16.09
CA GLU A 178 8.34 17.09 15.51
C GLU A 178 8.77 16.90 14.03
N GLU A 179 8.68 15.67 13.51
CA GLU A 179 8.87 15.29 12.10
C GLU A 179 7.67 14.48 11.56
N SER A 180 6.44 14.77 11.97
CA SER A 180 5.26 14.18 11.33
C SER A 180 5.10 14.75 9.91
N PRO A 181 5.09 13.92 8.85
CA PRO A 181 4.79 14.37 7.49
C PRO A 181 3.28 14.60 7.27
N VAL A 182 2.44 14.38 8.27
CA VAL A 182 0.98 14.38 8.13
C VAL A 182 0.39 15.63 8.78
N ASP A 183 0.04 16.60 7.94
CA ASP A 183 -0.70 17.80 8.34
C ASP A 183 -2.06 17.42 8.96
N MET A 184 -2.52 18.16 9.96
CA MET A 184 -3.79 17.92 10.66
C MET A 184 -5.02 18.04 9.73
N GLU A 185 -4.87 18.66 8.56
CA GLU A 185 -5.86 18.66 7.48
C GLU A 185 -6.10 17.23 6.91
N LEU A 186 -5.10 16.34 6.91
CA LEU A 186 -5.21 14.96 6.42
C LEU A 186 -6.07 14.05 7.34
N ALA A 187 -6.23 14.40 8.62
CA ALA A 187 -7.16 13.69 9.50
C ALA A 187 -8.64 13.94 9.09
N LEU A 188 -8.91 15.06 8.41
CA LEU A 188 -10.17 15.30 7.73
C LEU A 188 -10.30 14.40 6.49
N ASP A 189 -9.21 14.18 5.76
CA ASP A 189 -9.17 13.30 4.58
C ASP A 189 -9.43 11.82 4.92
N ILE A 190 -8.97 11.32 6.07
CA ILE A 190 -9.31 9.96 6.52
C ILE A 190 -10.82 9.83 6.80
N ARG A 191 -11.47 10.88 7.30
CA ARG A 191 -12.93 10.91 7.49
C ARG A 191 -13.67 11.01 6.16
N LEU A 192 -13.16 11.79 5.21
CA LEU A 192 -13.68 11.85 3.84
C LEU A 192 -13.55 10.50 3.14
N LEU A 193 -12.40 9.82 3.23
CA LEU A 193 -12.19 8.47 2.70
C LEU A 193 -13.16 7.45 3.32
N ARG A 194 -13.45 7.56 4.61
CA ARG A 194 -14.46 6.71 5.28
C ARG A 194 -15.87 6.98 4.74
N ASP A 195 -16.22 8.24 4.53
CA ASP A 195 -17.57 8.62 4.10
C ASP A 195 -17.76 8.38 2.59
N ASP A 196 -16.71 8.50 1.78
CA ASP A 196 -16.66 8.09 0.37
C ASP A 196 -16.73 6.55 0.24
N TRP A 197 -15.99 5.80 1.08
CA TRP A 197 -16.06 4.34 1.15
C TRP A 197 -17.48 3.84 1.42
N LYS A 198 -18.19 4.49 2.35
CA LYS A 198 -19.60 4.16 2.65
C LYS A 198 -20.55 4.40 1.47
N GLN A 199 -20.17 5.26 0.52
CA GLN A 199 -20.95 5.57 -0.66
C GLN A 199 -20.58 4.70 -1.87
N LEU A 200 -19.47 3.95 -1.81
CA LEU A 200 -19.10 3.04 -2.89
C LEU A 200 -20.06 1.84 -2.93
N PRO A 201 -20.55 1.44 -4.12
CA PRO A 201 -21.33 0.22 -4.28
C PRO A 201 -20.50 -0.99 -3.83
N ASP A 202 -21.12 -1.91 -3.09
CA ASP A 202 -20.49 -3.17 -2.71
C ASP A 202 -21.07 -4.29 -3.59
N PRO A 203 -20.45 -4.59 -4.74
CA PRO A 203 -20.98 -5.57 -5.68
C PRO A 203 -21.06 -6.99 -5.08
N GLU A 204 -20.23 -7.34 -4.07
CA GLU A 204 -20.32 -8.63 -3.38
C GLU A 204 -21.54 -8.68 -2.45
N ASN A 205 -21.84 -7.57 -1.75
CA ASN A 205 -23.01 -7.46 -0.90
C ASN A 205 -24.31 -7.29 -1.71
N ASP A 206 -24.27 -6.54 -2.81
CA ASP A 206 -25.40 -6.40 -3.74
C ASP A 206 -25.77 -7.75 -4.37
N ALA A 207 -24.78 -8.55 -4.75
CA ALA A 207 -24.99 -9.91 -5.26
C ALA A 207 -25.54 -10.84 -4.16
N ARG A 208 -25.03 -10.76 -2.93
CA ARG A 208 -25.58 -11.51 -1.78
C ARG A 208 -27.02 -11.11 -1.46
N HIS A 209 -27.34 -9.81 -1.52
CA HIS A 209 -28.69 -9.31 -1.30
C HIS A 209 -29.63 -9.76 -2.41
N GLN A 210 -29.21 -9.71 -3.68
CA GLN A 210 -29.98 -10.26 -4.80
C GLN A 210 -30.25 -11.75 -4.62
N GLN A 211 -29.24 -12.54 -4.28
CA GLN A 211 -29.39 -13.98 -4.08
C GLN A 211 -30.28 -14.31 -2.87
N MET A 212 -30.18 -13.56 -1.77
CA MET A 212 -31.08 -13.68 -0.62
C MET A 212 -32.53 -13.35 -1.01
N MET A 213 -32.74 -12.31 -1.81
CA MET A 213 -34.09 -11.95 -2.28
C MET A 213 -34.64 -13.03 -3.21
N GLU A 214 -33.84 -13.58 -4.13
CA GLU A 214 -34.25 -14.70 -4.98
C GLU A 214 -34.63 -15.94 -4.16
N ASP A 215 -33.88 -16.29 -3.12
CA ASP A 215 -34.18 -17.42 -2.25
C ASP A 215 -35.44 -17.17 -1.40
N VAL A 216 -35.67 -15.93 -0.94
CA VAL A 216 -36.91 -15.53 -0.28
C VAL A 216 -38.10 -15.65 -1.23
N PHE A 217 -37.99 -15.15 -2.46
CA PHE A 217 -39.05 -15.27 -3.47
C PHE A 217 -39.35 -16.74 -3.79
N ARG A 218 -38.31 -17.54 -4.02
CA ARG A 218 -38.45 -18.99 -4.29
C ARG A 218 -39.09 -19.73 -3.11
N SER A 219 -38.77 -19.34 -1.87
CA SER A 219 -39.42 -19.89 -0.66
C SER A 219 -40.88 -19.46 -0.50
N THR A 220 -41.26 -18.30 -1.05
CA THR A 220 -42.63 -17.77 -1.01
C THR A 220 -43.51 -18.45 -2.06
N GLU A 221 -42.98 -18.70 -3.28
CA GLU A 221 -43.67 -19.48 -4.32
C GLU A 221 -43.95 -20.94 -3.90
N VAL A 222 -43.01 -21.58 -3.21
CA VAL A 222 -43.19 -22.94 -2.66
C VAL A 222 -44.23 -22.96 -1.54
N ARG A 223 -44.39 -21.84 -0.80
CA ARG A 223 -45.32 -21.73 0.33
C ARG A 223 -46.75 -21.40 -0.10
N ASP A 224 -46.93 -20.72 -1.23
CA ASP A 224 -48.24 -20.33 -1.76
C ASP A 224 -48.87 -21.34 -2.74
N GLY A 225 -48.18 -22.45 -3.05
CA GLY A 225 -48.80 -23.64 -3.65
C GLY A 225 -49.62 -23.37 -4.91
N PHE A 226 -49.15 -22.51 -5.81
CA PHE A 226 -49.79 -22.31 -7.11
C PHE A 226 -49.28 -23.38 -8.07
N ASP A 227 -50.08 -24.43 -8.26
CA ASP A 227 -49.90 -25.42 -9.33
C ASP A 227 -50.67 -24.94 -10.57
N PRO A 228 -49.99 -24.49 -11.64
CA PRO A 228 -50.66 -23.93 -12.81
C PRO A 228 -51.27 -24.99 -13.74
N GLU A 229 -51.20 -26.30 -13.42
CA GLU A 229 -51.77 -27.37 -14.26
C GLU A 229 -53.18 -27.85 -13.88
N GLU A 230 -53.84 -27.28 -12.86
CA GLU A 230 -55.26 -27.50 -12.58
C GLU A 230 -56.07 -26.19 -12.70
N SER A 231 -56.40 -25.76 -13.93
CA SER A 231 -57.50 -24.81 -14.22
C SER A 231 -58.01 -24.95 -15.65
#